data_AF-A0A4Q0AW29-F1
#
_entry.id   AF-A0A4Q0AW29-F1
#
_cell.length_a   1.000
_cell.length_b   1.000
_cell.length_c   1.000
_cell.angle_alpha   90.00
_cell.angle_beta   90.00
_cell.angle_gamma   90.00
#
_symmetry.space_group_name_H-M   'P 1'
#
loop_
_entity.id
_entity.type
_entity.pdbx_description
1 polymer ?
#
loop_
_entity_poly.entity_id
_entity_poly.type
_entity_poly.pdbx_seq_one_letter_code
_entity_poly.pdbx_strand_id
1 'polypeptide(L)'
;MSVLPYASSVGSVVIQPTKQGMIKHKALTAMEEQTNMQLEQIKQQIELLARQAQEIRKRRELSLMIYDAQINFKPQIGQVYYLYEKKDGNYLLSLVAPKEWAGSGPFKQFLASVQLLTDHTWVEVA
;
A
#
# COMPACT_ATOMS: atom_id res chain seq x y z
N MET A 1 37.23 21.46 -27.32
CA MET A 1 37.66 22.84 -27.04
C MET A 1 37.11 23.24 -25.68
N SER A 2 37.99 23.51 -24.73
CA SER A 2 37.65 23.85 -23.34
C SER A 2 37.53 25.36 -23.20
N VAL A 3 36.33 25.85 -22.89
CA VAL A 3 36.11 27.27 -22.56
C VAL A 3 36.03 27.38 -21.04
N LEU A 4 37.03 28.06 -20.46
CA LEU A 4 37.11 28.24 -19.01
C LEU A 4 36.13 29.35 -18.58
N PRO A 5 35.40 29.19 -17.45
CA PRO A 5 34.40 30.15 -16.99
C PRO A 5 35.02 31.41 -16.35
N TYR A 6 36.32 31.66 -16.51
CA TYR A 6 37.05 32.75 -15.88
C TYR A 6 38.12 33.37 -16.79
N ALA A 7 38.45 34.62 -16.48
CA ALA A 7 39.48 35.44 -17.13
C ALA A 7 40.86 34.77 -17.04
N SER A 8 41.40 34.28 -18.16
CA SER A 8 42.73 33.66 -18.25
C SER A 8 43.84 34.62 -18.69
N SER A 9 43.52 35.88 -19.00
CA SER A 9 44.46 36.94 -19.40
C SER A 9 44.54 38.06 -18.36
N VAL A 10 45.73 38.66 -18.23
CA VAL A 10 46.09 39.69 -17.24
C VAL A 10 45.25 40.99 -17.35
N GLY A 11 44.51 41.16 -18.46
CA GLY A 11 43.60 42.29 -18.69
C GLY A 11 42.10 41.95 -18.68
N SER A 12 41.70 40.73 -18.32
CA SER A 12 40.28 40.33 -18.35
C SER A 12 39.57 40.63 -17.02
N VAL A 13 38.32 41.11 -17.10
CA VAL A 13 37.51 41.52 -15.95
C VAL A 13 37.31 40.34 -14.99
N VAL A 14 37.70 40.52 -13.73
CA VAL A 14 37.42 39.56 -12.66
C VAL A 14 35.91 39.56 -12.43
N ILE A 15 35.23 38.50 -12.87
CA ILE A 15 33.81 38.29 -12.54
C ILE A 15 33.77 37.83 -11.08
N GLN A 16 33.78 38.78 -10.14
CA GLN A 16 33.54 38.47 -8.74
C GLN A 16 32.04 38.21 -8.57
N PRO A 17 31.64 37.09 -7.93
CA PRO A 17 30.25 36.88 -7.59
C PRO A 17 29.79 38.05 -6.72
N THR A 18 28.83 38.83 -7.23
CA THR A 18 28.26 39.93 -6.46
C THR A 18 27.52 39.36 -5.25
N LYS A 19 27.52 40.07 -4.12
CA LYS A 19 26.76 39.67 -2.92
C LYS A 19 25.30 39.32 -3.27
N GLN A 20 24.72 40.06 -4.21
CA GLN A 20 23.35 39.84 -4.71
C GLN A 20 23.21 38.55 -5.53
N GLY A 21 24.19 38.17 -6.35
CA GLY A 21 24.20 36.90 -7.09
C GLY A 21 24.25 35.68 -6.16
N MET A 22 25.08 35.75 -5.10
CA MET A 22 25.16 34.67 -4.11
C MET A 22 23.87 34.53 -3.29
N ILE A 23 23.22 35.65 -2.90
CA ILE A 23 21.94 35.62 -2.19
C ILE A 23 20.86 34.96 -3.05
N LYS A 24 20.77 35.35 -4.33
CA LYS A 24 19.80 34.76 -5.27
C LYS A 24 20.04 33.26 -5.47
N HIS A 25 21.30 32.85 -5.66
CA HIS A 25 21.62 31.43 -5.84
C HIS A 25 21.26 30.61 -4.59
N LYS A 26 21.61 31.09 -3.39
CA LYS A 26 21.22 30.42 -2.13
C LYS A 26 19.71 30.34 -1.95
N ALA A 27 18.98 31.40 -2.29
CA ALA A 27 17.53 31.40 -2.21
C ALA A 27 16.89 30.41 -3.21
N LEU A 28 17.43 30.32 -4.42
CA LEU A 28 16.99 29.35 -5.43
C LEU A 28 17.25 27.92 -4.98
N THR A 29 18.46 27.61 -4.49
CA THR A 29 18.78 26.27 -3.99
C THR A 29 17.90 25.88 -2.81
N ALA A 30 17.69 26.79 -1.84
CA ALA A 30 16.80 26.53 -0.71
C ALA A 30 15.34 26.31 -1.16
N MET A 31 14.88 27.05 -2.17
CA MET A 31 13.55 26.87 -2.75
C MET A 31 13.42 25.51 -3.47
N GLU A 32 14.43 25.10 -4.22
CA GLU A 32 14.47 23.79 -4.90
C GLU A 32 14.48 22.64 -3.89
N GLU A 33 15.31 22.72 -2.85
CA GLU A 33 15.33 21.74 -1.76
C GLU A 33 13.96 21.64 -1.08
N GLN A 34 13.34 22.78 -0.73
CA GLN A 34 12.01 22.80 -0.14
C GLN A 34 10.95 22.20 -1.07
N THR A 35 10.99 22.52 -2.36
CA THR A 35 10.06 21.98 -3.36
C THR A 35 10.20 20.47 -3.48
N ASN A 36 11.43 19.95 -3.52
CA ASN A 36 11.70 18.53 -3.57
C ASN A 36 11.18 17.80 -2.32
N MET A 37 11.38 18.39 -1.14
CA MET A 37 10.84 17.84 0.11
C MET A 37 9.30 17.76 0.07
N GLN A 38 8.63 18.80 -0.40
CA GLN A 38 7.17 18.82 -0.51
C GLN A 38 6.64 17.80 -1.53
N LEU A 39 7.33 17.65 -2.67
CA LEU A 39 6.97 16.64 -3.67
C LEU A 39 7.13 15.21 -3.13
N GLU A 40 8.19 14.94 -2.36
CA GLU A 40 8.37 13.62 -1.74
C GLU A 40 7.28 13.33 -0.70
N GLN A 41 6.87 14.32 0.09
CA GLN A 41 5.74 14.18 1.01
C GLN A 41 4.43 13.85 0.28
N ILE A 42 4.14 14.54 -0.82
CA ILE A 42 2.94 14.27 -1.64
C ILE A 42 3.00 12.84 -2.20
N LYS A 43 4.16 12.41 -2.70
CA LYS A 43 4.36 11.05 -3.20
C LYS A 43 4.07 10.01 -2.12
N GLN A 44 4.60 10.19 -0.90
CA GLN A 44 4.33 9.29 0.22
C GLN A 44 2.84 9.23 0.56
N GLN A 45 2.12 10.36 0.51
CA GLN A 45 0.68 10.39 0.72
C GLN A 45 -0.08 9.63 -0.38
N ILE A 46 0.32 9.78 -1.65
CA ILE A 46 -0.27 9.04 -2.77
C ILE A 46 -0.03 7.53 -2.60
N GLU A 47 1.18 7.12 -2.23
CA GLU A 47 1.49 5.72 -1.97
C GLU A 47 0.64 5.15 -0.82
N LEU A 48 0.45 5.93 0.25
CA LEU A 48 -0.43 5.55 1.35
C LEU A 48 -1.87 5.38 0.87
N LEU A 49 -2.40 6.34 0.13
CA LEU A 49 -3.76 6.28 -0.44
C LEU A 49 -3.92 5.09 -1.38
N ALA A 50 -2.91 4.78 -2.20
CA ALA A 50 -2.92 3.64 -3.09
C ALA A 50 -2.97 2.32 -2.30
N ARG A 51 -2.20 2.19 -1.22
CA ARG A 51 -2.27 1.02 -0.32
C ARG A 51 -3.63 0.89 0.34
N GLN A 52 -4.18 1.97 0.88
CA GLN A 52 -5.52 1.98 1.48
C GLN A 52 -6.59 1.55 0.47
N ALA A 53 -6.52 2.04 -0.76
CA ALA A 53 -7.44 1.64 -1.83
C ALA A 53 -7.31 0.15 -2.17
N GLN A 54 -6.08 -0.41 -2.20
CA GLN A 54 -5.86 -1.84 -2.40
C GLN A 54 -6.45 -2.69 -1.28
N GLU A 55 -6.28 -2.28 -0.02
CA GLU A 55 -6.85 -2.98 1.13
C GLU A 55 -8.39 -2.99 1.08
N ILE A 56 -9.01 -1.86 0.76
CA ILE A 56 -10.47 -1.76 0.57
C ILE A 56 -10.95 -2.69 -0.54
N ARG A 57 -10.22 -2.74 -1.67
CA ARG A 57 -10.52 -3.66 -2.77
C ARG A 57 -10.41 -5.12 -2.35
N LYS A 58 -9.32 -5.51 -1.69
CA LYS A 58 -9.13 -6.88 -1.18
C LYS A 58 -10.26 -7.28 -0.24
N ARG A 59 -10.66 -6.39 0.67
CA ARG A 59 -11.77 -6.58 1.60
C ARG A 59 -13.10 -6.80 0.89
N ARG A 60 -13.36 -6.04 -0.18
CA ARG A 60 -14.55 -6.20 -1.03
C ARG A 60 -14.54 -7.54 -1.75
N GLU A 61 -13.42 -7.89 -2.40
CA GLU A 61 -13.27 -9.15 -3.14
C GLU A 61 -13.43 -10.36 -2.21
N LEU A 62 -12.82 -10.35 -1.02
CA LEU A 62 -13.02 -11.37 0.00
C LEU A 62 -14.48 -11.47 0.46
N SER A 63 -15.13 -10.32 0.70
CA SER A 63 -16.52 -10.32 1.14
C SER A 63 -17.43 -10.92 0.07
N LEU A 64 -17.23 -10.57 -1.21
CA LEU A 64 -17.99 -11.16 -2.32
C LEU A 64 -17.78 -12.67 -2.42
N MET A 65 -16.52 -13.12 -2.31
CA MET A 65 -16.18 -14.54 -2.31
C MET A 65 -16.86 -15.30 -1.18
N ILE A 66 -16.94 -14.72 0.02
CA ILE A 66 -17.61 -15.34 1.17
C ILE A 66 -19.13 -15.35 1.01
N TYR A 67 -19.72 -14.29 0.45
CA TYR A 67 -21.15 -14.24 0.17
C TYR A 67 -21.58 -15.22 -0.93
N ASP A 68 -20.69 -15.51 -1.89
CA ASP A 68 -20.91 -16.52 -2.93
C ASP A 68 -20.65 -17.96 -2.42
N ALA A 69 -19.82 -18.09 -1.38
CA ALA A 69 -19.55 -19.36 -0.73
C ALA A 69 -20.81 -19.96 -0.08
N GLN A 70 -20.82 -21.29 0.07
CA GLN A 70 -21.87 -21.96 0.82
C GLN A 70 -21.70 -21.66 2.31
N ILE A 71 -22.72 -21.05 2.92
CA ILE A 71 -22.78 -20.76 4.36
C ILE A 71 -23.95 -21.52 4.97
N ASN A 72 -23.66 -22.36 5.97
CA ASN A 72 -24.67 -23.20 6.65
C ASN A 72 -25.11 -22.63 8.01
N PHE A 73 -24.65 -21.43 8.39
CA PHE A 73 -24.93 -20.79 9.67
C PHE A 73 -25.11 -19.28 9.50
N LYS A 74 -25.65 -18.61 10.53
CA LYS A 74 -25.72 -17.15 10.54
C LYS A 74 -24.43 -16.58 11.14
N PRO A 75 -23.58 -15.88 10.38
CA PRO A 75 -22.33 -15.35 10.90
C PRO A 75 -22.60 -14.26 11.95
N GLN A 76 -21.78 -14.23 12.99
CA GLN A 76 -21.84 -13.28 14.10
C GLN A 76 -20.63 -12.35 14.06
N ILE A 77 -20.88 -11.07 14.36
CA ILE A 77 -19.84 -10.04 14.38
C ILE A 77 -18.79 -10.40 15.43
N GLY A 78 -17.51 -10.24 15.06
CA GLY A 78 -16.37 -10.46 15.95
C GLY A 78 -15.92 -11.92 16.06
N GLN A 79 -16.65 -12.89 15.50
CA GLN A 79 -16.20 -14.28 15.45
C GLN A 79 -15.26 -14.55 14.27
N VAL A 80 -14.28 -15.41 14.51
CA VAL A 80 -13.36 -15.92 13.49
C VAL A 80 -13.96 -17.18 12.89
N TYR A 81 -13.87 -17.25 11.57
CA TYR A 81 -14.33 -18.33 10.73
C TYR A 81 -13.19 -18.76 9.81
N TYR A 82 -13.36 -19.93 9.19
CA TYR A 82 -12.34 -20.55 8.35
C TYR A 82 -12.93 -20.79 6.97
N LEU A 83 -12.30 -20.21 5.95
CA LEU A 83 -12.68 -20.34 4.55
C LEU A 83 -11.94 -21.51 3.92
N TYR A 84 -12.69 -22.37 3.24
CA TYR A 84 -12.20 -23.58 2.59
C TYR A 84 -12.64 -23.68 1.14
N GLU A 85 -11.81 -24.29 0.29
CA GLU A 85 -12.19 -24.69 -1.06
C GLU A 85 -12.67 -26.14 -1.02
N LYS A 86 -13.89 -26.42 -1.50
CA LYS A 86 -14.41 -27.78 -1.66
C LYS A 86 -13.76 -28.49 -2.83
N LYS A 87 -13.86 -29.83 -2.84
CA LYS A 87 -13.39 -30.64 -3.98
C LYS A 87 -14.13 -30.32 -5.29
N ASP A 88 -15.36 -29.84 -5.19
CA ASP A 88 -16.19 -29.42 -6.33
C ASP A 88 -15.83 -28.01 -6.86
N GLY A 89 -14.81 -27.35 -6.30
CA GLY A 89 -14.36 -26.01 -6.68
C GLY A 89 -15.15 -24.86 -6.03
N ASN A 90 -16.25 -25.14 -5.33
CA ASN A 90 -17.00 -24.12 -4.59
C ASN A 90 -16.35 -23.78 -3.24
N TYR A 91 -16.61 -22.59 -2.72
CA TYR A 91 -16.10 -22.16 -1.42
C TYR A 91 -17.07 -22.52 -0.28
N LEU A 92 -16.51 -22.81 0.90
CA LEU A 92 -17.25 -23.12 2.12
C LEU A 92 -16.72 -22.28 3.28
N LEU A 93 -17.61 -21.56 3.94
CA LEU A 93 -17.29 -20.93 5.23
C LEU A 93 -17.66 -21.89 6.36
N SER A 94 -16.74 -22.12 7.29
CA SER A 94 -16.93 -23.01 8.45
C SER A 94 -16.49 -22.35 9.75
N LEU A 95 -17.07 -22.80 10.86
CA LEU A 95 -16.66 -22.45 12.23
C LEU A 95 -15.46 -23.28 12.72
N VAL A 96 -15.22 -24.43 12.11
CA VAL A 96 -14.24 -25.44 12.58
C VAL A 96 -12.87 -25.14 12.00
N ALA A 97 -11.84 -25.06 12.86
CA ALA A 97 -10.47 -24.78 12.46
C ALA A 97 -9.84 -25.95 11.69
N PRO A 98 -8.86 -25.72 10.79
CA PRO A 98 -8.26 -26.78 9.97
C PRO A 98 -7.64 -27.91 10.80
N LYS A 99 -7.19 -27.62 12.03
CA LYS A 99 -6.61 -28.59 12.97
C LYS A 99 -7.64 -29.49 13.67
N GLU A 100 -8.89 -29.02 13.76
CA GLU A 100 -9.98 -29.75 14.43
C GLU A 100 -10.66 -30.76 13.51
N TRP A 101 -10.34 -30.71 12.21
CA TRP A 101 -10.78 -31.71 11.26
C TRP A 101 -10.02 -33.01 11.50
N ALA A 102 -10.73 -34.01 12.03
CA ALA A 102 -10.19 -35.33 12.39
C ALA A 102 -9.85 -36.22 11.17
N GLY A 103 -9.23 -35.68 10.12
CA GLY A 103 -8.80 -36.42 8.94
C GLY A 103 -8.85 -35.58 7.66
N SER A 104 -9.68 -36.00 6.70
CA SER A 104 -9.89 -35.32 5.42
C SER A 104 -11.32 -34.74 5.42
N GLY A 105 -11.47 -33.48 5.81
CA GLY A 105 -12.76 -32.81 5.72
C GLY A 105 -13.28 -32.73 4.27
N PRO A 106 -14.51 -32.24 4.04
CA PRO A 106 -15.10 -32.13 2.70
C PRO A 106 -14.42 -31.08 1.81
N PHE A 107 -13.29 -30.52 2.24
CA PHE A 107 -12.53 -29.51 1.56
C PHE A 107 -11.22 -30.06 1.01
N LYS A 108 -10.80 -29.47 -0.09
CA LYS A 108 -9.54 -29.71 -0.78
C LYS A 108 -8.41 -28.96 -0.10
N GLN A 109 -8.63 -27.68 0.23
CA GLN A 109 -7.63 -26.84 0.87
C GLN A 109 -8.24 -25.79 1.81
N PHE A 110 -7.47 -25.41 2.83
CA PHE A 110 -7.70 -24.24 3.65
C PHE A 110 -7.18 -23.00 2.94
N LEU A 111 -8.01 -21.96 2.84
CA LEU A 111 -7.64 -20.71 2.17
C LEU A 111 -7.16 -19.68 3.18
N ALA A 112 -8.02 -19.32 4.13
CA ALA A 112 -7.78 -18.23 5.05
C ALA A 112 -8.69 -18.29 6.28
N SER A 113 -8.23 -17.70 7.38
CA SER A 113 -9.07 -17.37 8.52
C SER A 113 -9.65 -15.98 8.30
N VAL A 114 -10.95 -15.81 8.55
CA VAL A 114 -11.68 -14.57 8.29
C VAL A 114 -12.54 -14.18 9.48
N GLN A 115 -12.64 -12.90 9.76
CA GLN A 115 -13.48 -12.37 10.84
C GLN A 115 -14.53 -11.43 10.27
N LEU A 116 -15.76 -11.56 10.77
CA LEU A 116 -16.85 -10.65 10.42
C LEU A 116 -16.74 -9.36 11.23
N LEU A 117 -16.62 -8.23 10.55
CA LEU A 117 -16.58 -6.91 11.16
C LEU A 117 -17.98 -6.30 11.33
N THR A 118 -18.07 -5.22 12.08
CA THR A 118 -19.34 -4.53 12.42
C THR A 118 -20.08 -3.97 11.21
N ASP A 119 -19.37 -3.68 10.12
CA ASP A 119 -19.93 -3.19 8.86
C ASP A 119 -20.34 -4.33 7.90
N HIS A 120 -20.51 -5.55 8.42
CA HIS A 120 -20.86 -6.77 7.66
C HIS A 120 -19.85 -7.16 6.58
N THR A 121 -18.63 -6.62 6.63
CA THR A 121 -17.56 -7.04 5.73
C THR A 121 -16.62 -8.02 6.43
N TRP A 122 -15.86 -8.72 5.62
CA TRP A 122 -14.94 -9.75 6.07
C TRP A 122 -13.50 -9.27 5.96
N VAL A 123 -12.71 -9.54 6.99
CA VAL A 123 -11.26 -9.31 6.98
C VAL A 123 -10.53 -10.63 7.20
N GLU A 124 -9.43 -10.82 6.49
CA GLU A 124 -8.52 -11.94 6.70
C GLU A 124 -7.74 -11.72 8.01
N VAL A 125 -7.75 -12.72 8.88
CA VAL A 125 -7.00 -12.73 10.14
C VAL A 125 -5.84 -13.71 9.98
N ALA A 126 -4.62 -13.22 10.21
CA ALA A 126 -3.38 -14.00 10.14
C ALA A 126 -3.16 -14.86 11.38
#